data_AF-A0A7V6ZUL8-F1
#
_entry.id   AF-A0A7V6ZUL8-F1
#
_cell.length_a   1.000
_cell.length_b   1.000
_cell.length_c   1.000
_cell.angle_alpha   90.00
_cell.angle_beta   90.00
_cell.angle_gamma   90.00
#
_symmetry.space_group_name_H-M   'P 1'
#
loop_
_entity.id
_entity.type
_entity.pdbx_description
1 polymer ?
#
loop_
_entity_poly.entity_id
_entity_poly.type
_entity_poly.pdbx_seq_one_letter_code
_entity_poly.pdbx_strand_id
1 'polypeptide(L)'
;MAGRAGRLEEVDYFRAFACLAVVLIHTTAGYVTWDSAGPLTQSIFIFVNRALTYAVPAFLFISGFVLFQRYREGDFAYFPFLKKRLRQIVLPYFLWTLFYYGLFVVRNIYPLSFRFFLQKLLLGDLVYHLYFVVLIVQFYLLFGIFRWLFQKYSSHFLLLGFFLINVLFMKYVYFSYADRFFIQYSTFFALGLYFAVNYQNIKEVLGRFQAVLLLAVAYLAVSVLLAQQYEKMYVLQQGVNSFLYNLLWLFFSVLAIVFYYSIALLLQNSPWTALKSFLARLSDGSYLIYLSHPLVLMLAPRVIKAEHIPSTALHFLCTLVLVLGTVLPAVLFYRSLKSKLLSKA
;
A
#
# COMPACT_ATOMS: atom_id res chain seq x y z
N MET A 1 5.53 -29.69 8.11
CA MET A 1 5.62 -28.22 8.13
C MET A 1 6.94 -27.74 7.51
N ALA A 2 7.20 -28.10 6.25
CA ALA A 2 8.43 -27.71 5.55
C ALA A 2 8.24 -26.32 4.89
N GLY A 3 9.19 -25.40 5.13
CA GLY A 3 9.31 -24.13 4.39
C GLY A 3 9.08 -22.83 5.17
N ARG A 4 9.80 -22.61 6.28
CA ARG A 4 9.93 -21.27 6.92
C ARG A 4 11.35 -20.70 6.97
N ALA A 5 12.37 -21.46 6.57
CA ALA A 5 13.73 -20.94 6.50
C ALA A 5 13.85 -19.89 5.38
N GLY A 6 14.21 -18.64 5.73
CA GLY A 6 14.44 -17.55 4.79
C GLY A 6 13.36 -16.46 4.70
N ARG A 7 12.31 -16.51 5.54
CA ARG A 7 11.27 -15.47 5.60
C ARG A 7 11.54 -14.50 6.74
N LEU A 8 11.63 -13.20 6.43
CA LEU A 8 11.83 -12.13 7.42
C LEU A 8 10.49 -11.70 8.01
N GLU A 9 10.26 -12.04 9.28
CA GLU A 9 8.99 -11.82 9.96
C GLU A 9 8.61 -10.34 10.05
N GLU A 10 9.59 -9.46 10.29
CA GLU A 10 9.39 -8.01 10.35
C GLU A 10 8.82 -7.45 9.04
N VAL A 11 9.20 -8.03 7.89
CA VAL A 11 8.66 -7.64 6.59
C VAL A 11 7.19 -8.08 6.47
N ASP A 12 6.83 -9.21 7.08
CA ASP A 12 5.46 -9.68 7.08
C ASP A 12 4.56 -8.80 7.93
N TYR A 13 5.02 -8.43 9.13
CA TYR A 13 4.31 -7.50 10.02
C TYR A 13 4.15 -6.14 9.36
N PHE A 14 5.21 -5.62 8.74
CA PHE A 14 5.12 -4.33 8.03
C PHE A 14 4.15 -4.38 6.84
N ARG A 15 4.16 -5.47 6.05
CA ARG A 15 3.18 -5.70 4.98
C ARG A 15 1.75 -5.79 5.52
N ALA A 16 1.56 -6.40 6.68
CA ALA A 16 0.26 -6.48 7.34
C ALA A 16 -0.22 -5.08 7.77
N PHE A 17 0.65 -4.24 8.34
CA PHE A 17 0.32 -2.84 8.65
C PHE A 17 -0.09 -2.05 7.41
N ALA A 18 0.68 -2.15 6.31
CA ALA A 18 0.34 -1.51 5.04
C ALA A 18 -1.00 -2.01 4.48
N CYS A 19 -1.29 -3.30 4.61
CA CYS A 19 -2.58 -3.87 4.19
C CYS A 19 -3.76 -3.31 5.00
N LEU A 20 -3.63 -3.18 6.32
CA LEU A 20 -4.66 -2.56 7.16
C LEU A 20 -4.82 -1.08 6.83
N ALA A 21 -3.71 -0.38 6.60
CA ALA A 21 -3.72 1.02 6.20
C ALA A 21 -4.51 1.23 4.91
N VAL A 22 -4.32 0.40 3.86
CA VAL A 22 -5.13 0.46 2.62
C VAL A 22 -6.63 0.36 2.93
N VAL A 23 -7.04 -0.66 3.69
CA VAL A 23 -8.45 -0.85 4.02
C VAL A 23 -9.00 0.36 4.77
N LEU A 24 -8.26 0.86 5.77
CA LEU A 24 -8.66 1.99 6.59
C LEU A 24 -8.73 3.31 5.81
N ILE A 25 -7.81 3.58 4.89
CA ILE A 25 -7.87 4.78 4.02
C ILE A 25 -9.17 4.75 3.21
N HIS A 26 -9.52 3.61 2.63
CA HIS A 26 -10.70 3.52 1.78
C HIS A 26 -12.01 3.50 2.56
N THR A 27 -12.04 2.88 3.75
CA THR A 27 -13.22 2.94 4.61
C THR A 27 -13.42 4.34 5.19
N THR A 28 -12.34 5.06 5.55
CA THR A 28 -12.46 6.43 6.08
C THR A 28 -12.68 7.50 5.01
N ALA A 29 -12.36 7.24 3.74
CA ALA A 29 -12.41 8.25 2.67
C ALA A 29 -13.76 8.95 2.52
N GLY A 30 -14.88 8.21 2.61
CA GLY A 30 -16.22 8.79 2.52
C GLY A 30 -16.60 9.67 3.71
N TYR A 31 -15.96 9.49 4.87
CA TYR A 31 -16.26 10.22 6.10
C TYR A 31 -15.44 11.51 6.25
N VAL A 32 -14.43 11.71 5.41
CA VAL A 32 -13.58 12.90 5.40
C VAL A 32 -14.35 14.15 4.94
N THR A 33 -15.36 13.99 4.10
CA THR A 33 -16.20 15.09 3.56
C THR A 33 -17.68 14.87 3.89
N TRP A 34 -17.97 14.16 4.98
CA TRP A 34 -19.35 13.83 5.34
C TRP A 34 -19.93 14.92 6.24
N ASP A 35 -20.86 15.70 5.71
CA ASP A 35 -21.35 16.95 6.33
C ASP A 35 -22.00 16.77 7.71
N SER A 36 -22.60 15.61 8.01
CA SER A 36 -23.18 15.32 9.33
C SER A 36 -22.14 14.99 10.41
N ALA A 37 -20.88 14.81 10.05
CA ALA A 37 -19.79 14.64 11.00
C ALA A 37 -19.37 16.04 11.47
N GLY A 38 -19.80 16.48 12.67
CA GLY A 38 -19.38 17.77 13.20
C GLY A 38 -17.85 17.98 13.15
N PRO A 39 -17.35 19.23 13.25
CA PRO A 39 -15.97 19.59 12.87
C PRO A 39 -14.88 18.69 13.47
N LEU A 40 -14.98 18.38 14.77
CA LEU A 40 -14.02 17.51 15.46
C LEU A 40 -13.98 16.09 14.85
N THR A 41 -15.14 15.50 14.56
CA THR A 41 -15.24 14.17 13.95
C THR A 41 -14.63 14.16 12.56
N GLN A 42 -14.89 15.21 11.77
CA GLN A 42 -14.30 15.38 10.45
C GLN A 42 -12.77 15.48 10.52
N SER A 43 -12.22 16.32 11.40
CA SER A 43 -10.76 16.45 11.59
C SER A 43 -10.12 15.13 12.05
N ILE A 44 -10.79 14.34 12.90
CA ILE A 44 -10.31 13.00 13.29
C ILE A 44 -10.26 12.07 12.08
N PHE A 45 -11.31 12.04 11.25
CA PHE A 45 -11.30 11.21 10.03
C PHE A 45 -10.24 11.66 9.03
N ILE A 46 -10.05 12.97 8.83
CA ILE A 46 -8.95 13.51 8.01
C ILE A 46 -7.61 13.03 8.56
N PHE A 47 -7.37 13.20 9.86
CA PHE A 47 -6.12 12.79 10.49
C PHE A 47 -5.85 11.30 10.30
N VAL A 48 -6.80 10.44 10.68
CA VAL A 48 -6.66 8.97 10.55
C VAL A 48 -6.43 8.58 9.10
N ASN A 49 -7.19 9.16 8.17
CA ASN A 49 -7.06 8.85 6.76
C ASN A 49 -5.68 9.27 6.21
N ARG A 50 -5.24 10.51 6.50
CA ARG A 50 -3.97 11.06 6.00
C ARG A 50 -2.76 10.38 6.63
N ALA A 51 -2.81 10.05 7.93
CA ALA A 51 -1.78 9.29 8.64
C ALA A 51 -1.56 7.88 8.03
N LEU A 52 -2.52 7.34 7.29
CA LEU A 52 -2.40 6.00 6.68
C LEU A 52 -1.98 6.04 5.21
N THR A 53 -1.87 7.21 4.58
CA THR A 53 -1.55 7.36 3.14
C THR A 53 -0.16 6.89 2.70
N TYR A 54 0.66 6.39 3.63
CA TYR A 54 1.95 5.74 3.35
C TYR A 54 1.83 4.32 2.78
N ALA A 55 0.62 3.74 2.74
CA ALA A 55 0.42 2.32 2.42
C ALA A 55 0.97 1.89 1.05
N VAL A 56 0.73 2.68 -0.01
CA VAL A 56 1.28 2.41 -1.36
C VAL A 56 2.81 2.52 -1.38
N PRO A 57 3.43 3.62 -0.88
CA PRO A 57 4.87 3.70 -0.64
C PRO A 57 5.44 2.48 0.11
N ALA A 58 4.77 2.01 1.16
CA ALA A 58 5.21 0.84 1.93
C ALA A 58 5.24 -0.45 1.08
N PHE A 59 4.23 -0.71 0.25
CA PHE A 59 4.26 -1.89 -0.63
C PHE A 59 5.38 -1.84 -1.69
N LEU A 60 5.73 -0.64 -2.17
CA LEU A 60 6.85 -0.43 -3.09
C LEU A 60 8.19 -0.66 -2.38
N PHE A 61 8.35 -0.11 -1.17
CA PHE A 61 9.49 -0.38 -0.31
C PHE A 61 9.65 -1.88 -0.04
N ILE A 62 8.58 -2.56 0.40
CA ILE A 62 8.60 -4.00 0.70
C ILE A 62 8.98 -4.80 -0.55
N SER A 63 8.46 -4.41 -1.71
CA SER A 63 8.79 -5.05 -2.98
C SER A 63 10.28 -4.89 -3.30
N GLY A 64 10.82 -3.67 -3.24
CA GLY A 64 12.23 -3.40 -3.46
C GLY A 64 13.14 -4.18 -2.51
N PHE A 65 12.82 -4.14 -1.21
CA PHE A 65 13.55 -4.85 -0.16
C PHE A 65 13.58 -6.36 -0.38
N VAL A 66 12.42 -7.00 -0.52
CA VAL A 66 12.32 -8.47 -0.68
C VAL A 66 12.94 -8.93 -2.00
N LEU A 67 12.79 -8.14 -3.07
CA LEU A 67 13.39 -8.47 -4.35
C LEU A 67 14.91 -8.42 -4.28
N PHE A 68 15.47 -7.37 -3.69
CA PHE A 68 16.91 -7.26 -3.55
C PHE A 68 17.45 -8.35 -2.63
N GLN A 69 16.87 -8.59 -1.45
CA GLN A 69 17.30 -9.68 -0.56
C GLN A 69 17.32 -11.06 -1.25
N ARG A 70 16.37 -11.31 -2.15
CA ARG A 70 16.26 -12.60 -2.85
C ARG A 70 17.19 -12.74 -4.05
N TYR A 71 17.49 -11.66 -4.75
CA TYR A 71 18.22 -11.69 -6.02
C TYR A 71 19.56 -10.93 -5.96
N ARG A 72 19.98 -10.46 -4.79
CA ARG A 72 21.23 -9.68 -4.59
C ARG A 72 22.45 -10.45 -5.06
N GLU A 73 22.51 -11.75 -4.82
CA GLU A 73 23.65 -12.60 -5.13
C GLU A 73 23.28 -13.63 -6.20
N GLY A 74 24.29 -14.14 -6.91
CA GLY A 74 24.15 -15.15 -7.94
C GLY A 74 23.61 -14.66 -9.29
N ASP A 75 23.41 -15.63 -10.18
CA ASP A 75 22.94 -15.39 -11.55
C ASP A 75 21.49 -14.91 -11.57
N PHE A 76 21.27 -13.77 -12.24
CA PHE A 76 19.95 -13.17 -12.35
C PHE A 76 19.36 -13.39 -13.75
N ALA A 77 18.59 -14.46 -13.89
CA ALA A 77 17.83 -14.73 -15.09
C ALA A 77 16.57 -13.83 -15.16
N TYR A 78 16.68 -12.72 -15.89
CA TYR A 78 15.65 -11.68 -15.98
C TYR A 78 14.29 -12.19 -16.48
N PHE A 79 14.25 -12.96 -17.57
CA PHE A 79 12.97 -13.42 -18.14
C PHE A 79 12.23 -14.43 -17.24
N PRO A 80 12.89 -15.47 -16.66
CA PRO A 80 12.26 -16.33 -15.66
C PRO A 80 11.74 -15.55 -14.44
N PHE A 81 12.52 -14.56 -13.97
CA PHE A 81 12.12 -13.65 -12.91
C PHE A 81 10.82 -12.90 -13.27
N LEU A 82 10.81 -12.25 -14.43
CA LEU A 82 9.70 -11.42 -14.87
C LEU A 82 8.44 -12.26 -15.10
N LYS A 83 8.56 -13.40 -15.79
CA LYS A 83 7.44 -14.34 -16.01
C LYS A 83 6.82 -14.79 -14.69
N LYS A 84 7.65 -15.13 -13.68
CA LYS A 84 7.16 -15.52 -12.35
C LYS A 84 6.38 -14.39 -11.69
N ARG A 85 6.90 -13.15 -11.73
CA ARG A 85 6.28 -11.99 -11.08
C ARG A 85 5.01 -11.53 -11.79
N LEU A 86 5.04 -11.39 -13.11
CA LEU A 86 3.87 -10.99 -13.89
C LEU A 86 2.74 -12.00 -13.75
N ARG A 87 3.02 -13.31 -13.80
CA ARG A 87 1.97 -14.32 -13.56
C ARG A 87 1.34 -14.23 -12.17
N GLN A 88 2.11 -13.87 -11.15
CA GLN A 88 1.60 -13.75 -9.78
C GLN A 88 0.74 -12.52 -9.55
N ILE A 89 0.99 -11.42 -10.27
CA ILE A 89 0.29 -10.15 -10.09
C ILE A 89 -0.74 -9.90 -11.21
N VAL A 90 -0.33 -9.97 -12.47
CA VAL A 90 -1.17 -9.59 -13.63
C VAL A 90 -2.35 -10.54 -13.79
N LEU A 91 -2.21 -11.84 -13.50
CA LEU A 91 -3.34 -12.77 -13.65
C LEU A 91 -4.47 -12.50 -12.65
N PRO A 92 -4.24 -12.42 -11.32
CA PRO A 92 -5.30 -12.01 -10.39
C PRO A 92 -5.87 -10.63 -10.71
N TYR A 93 -5.00 -9.67 -11.08
CA TYR A 93 -5.43 -8.34 -11.50
C TYR A 93 -6.41 -8.37 -12.69
N PHE A 94 -6.08 -9.12 -13.73
CA PHE A 94 -6.93 -9.27 -14.91
C PHE A 94 -8.30 -9.86 -14.53
N LEU A 95 -8.32 -10.93 -13.73
CA LEU A 95 -9.56 -11.58 -13.30
C LEU A 95 -10.45 -10.64 -12.48
N TRP A 96 -9.87 -9.89 -11.54
CA TRP A 96 -10.61 -8.92 -10.73
C TRP A 96 -11.09 -7.72 -11.55
N THR A 97 -10.26 -7.22 -12.48
CA THR A 97 -10.66 -6.14 -13.38
C THR A 97 -11.81 -6.56 -14.28
N LEU A 98 -11.75 -7.78 -14.83
CA LEU A 98 -12.84 -8.36 -15.62
C LEU A 98 -14.13 -8.52 -14.80
N PHE A 99 -14.01 -9.00 -13.56
CA PHE A 99 -15.14 -9.12 -12.64
C PHE A 99 -15.79 -7.77 -12.33
N TYR A 100 -14.99 -6.75 -11.97
CA TYR A 100 -15.49 -5.39 -11.73
C TYR A 100 -16.14 -4.80 -12.98
N TYR A 101 -15.53 -5.02 -14.15
CA TYR A 101 -16.05 -4.54 -15.40
C TYR A 101 -17.42 -5.15 -15.72
N GLY A 102 -17.57 -6.47 -15.58
CA GLY A 102 -18.85 -7.16 -15.73
C GLY A 102 -19.92 -6.64 -14.79
N LEU A 103 -19.57 -6.41 -13.51
CA LEU A 103 -20.48 -5.82 -12.53
C LEU A 103 -20.97 -4.42 -12.93
N PHE A 104 -20.08 -3.58 -13.46
CA PHE A 104 -20.44 -2.24 -13.90
C PHE A 104 -21.25 -2.22 -15.20
N VAL A 105 -21.01 -3.15 -16.12
CA VAL A 105 -21.83 -3.33 -17.33
C VAL A 105 -23.26 -3.75 -16.95
N VAL A 106 -23.42 -4.75 -16.07
CA VAL A 106 -24.74 -5.21 -15.61
C VAL A 106 -25.51 -4.11 -14.88
N ARG A 107 -24.82 -3.18 -14.22
CA ARG A 107 -25.41 -2.03 -13.55
C ARG A 107 -25.62 -0.81 -14.46
N ASN A 108 -25.37 -0.93 -15.77
CA ASN A 108 -25.45 0.17 -16.73
C ASN A 108 -24.55 1.38 -16.38
N ILE A 109 -23.45 1.16 -15.67
CA ILE A 109 -22.46 2.20 -15.33
C ILE A 109 -21.47 2.39 -16.48
N TYR A 110 -21.08 1.31 -17.15
CA TYR A 110 -20.15 1.33 -18.28
C TYR A 110 -20.70 0.57 -19.48
N PRO A 111 -20.31 0.96 -20.71
CA PRO A 111 -20.71 0.24 -21.92
C PRO A 111 -19.98 -1.11 -22.03
N LEU A 112 -20.62 -2.09 -22.68
CA LEU A 112 -19.97 -3.34 -23.11
C LEU A 112 -19.11 -3.06 -24.35
N SER A 113 -17.80 -2.92 -24.17
CA SER A 113 -16.82 -2.57 -25.19
C SER A 113 -15.44 -3.12 -24.83
N PHE A 114 -14.90 -3.97 -25.70
CA PHE A 114 -13.56 -4.52 -25.53
C PHE A 114 -12.49 -3.43 -25.48
N ARG A 115 -12.61 -2.39 -26.32
CA ARG A 115 -11.69 -1.24 -26.33
C ARG A 115 -11.69 -0.50 -25.00
N PHE A 116 -12.88 -0.26 -24.44
CA PHE A 116 -13.01 0.39 -23.13
C PHE A 116 -12.37 -0.46 -22.02
N PHE A 117 -12.67 -1.77 -21.99
CA PHE A 117 -12.07 -2.70 -21.05
C PHE A 117 -10.54 -2.70 -21.15
N LEU A 118 -9.99 -2.82 -22.35
CA LEU A 118 -8.54 -2.85 -22.57
C LEU A 118 -7.87 -1.55 -22.10
N GLN A 119 -8.48 -0.40 -22.40
CA GLN A 119 -8.00 0.90 -21.90
C GLN A 119 -7.97 0.94 -20.37
N LYS A 120 -9.07 0.56 -19.71
CA LYS A 120 -9.18 0.54 -18.25
C LYS A 120 -8.23 -0.47 -17.59
N LEU A 121 -7.98 -1.60 -18.25
CA LEU A 121 -7.02 -2.61 -17.81
C LEU A 121 -5.58 -2.12 -17.90
N LEU A 122 -5.20 -1.40 -18.96
CA LEU A 122 -3.84 -0.90 -19.14
C LEU A 122 -3.55 0.32 -18.26
N LEU A 123 -4.53 1.21 -18.10
CA LEU A 123 -4.40 2.43 -17.30
C LEU A 123 -4.63 2.18 -15.79
N GLY A 124 -5.30 1.08 -15.43
CA GLY A 124 -5.58 0.73 -14.03
C GLY A 124 -6.56 1.70 -13.35
N ASP A 125 -7.43 2.34 -14.12
CA ASP A 125 -8.39 3.37 -13.66
C ASP A 125 -9.85 2.89 -13.74
N LEU A 126 -10.10 1.58 -13.76
CA LEU A 126 -11.46 1.01 -13.65
C LEU A 126 -12.04 1.22 -12.25
N VAL A 127 -11.22 0.96 -11.22
CA VAL A 127 -11.53 1.17 -9.80
C VAL A 127 -10.33 1.85 -9.17
N TYR A 128 -10.57 2.83 -8.30
CA TYR A 128 -9.58 3.77 -7.74
C TYR A 128 -8.28 3.15 -7.18
N HIS A 129 -8.28 1.89 -6.76
CA HIS A 129 -7.12 1.24 -6.14
C HIS A 129 -6.25 0.50 -7.16
N LEU A 130 -6.79 0.11 -8.31
CA LEU A 130 -6.18 -0.83 -9.26
C LEU A 130 -4.91 -0.30 -9.94
N TYR A 131 -4.73 1.02 -9.96
CA TYR A 131 -3.54 1.66 -10.54
C TYR A 131 -2.22 1.16 -9.92
N PHE A 132 -2.25 0.71 -8.66
CA PHE A 132 -1.07 0.18 -7.99
C PHE A 132 -0.47 -1.03 -8.73
N VAL A 133 -1.31 -1.85 -9.39
CA VAL A 133 -0.80 -2.97 -10.20
C VAL A 133 -0.02 -2.49 -11.42
N VAL A 134 -0.53 -1.46 -12.11
CA VAL A 134 0.17 -0.84 -13.25
C VAL A 134 1.49 -0.21 -12.80
N LEU A 135 1.49 0.41 -11.62
CA LEU A 135 2.68 1.00 -11.00
C LEU A 135 3.74 -0.05 -10.66
N ILE A 136 3.39 -1.11 -9.93
CA ILE A 136 4.38 -2.12 -9.48
C ILE A 136 4.96 -2.92 -10.66
N VAL A 137 4.19 -3.14 -11.72
CA VAL A 137 4.67 -3.82 -12.93
C VAL A 137 5.83 -3.06 -13.57
N GLN A 138 5.79 -1.71 -13.60
CA GLN A 138 6.91 -0.90 -14.09
C GLN A 138 8.18 -1.16 -13.28
N PHE A 139 8.10 -1.24 -11.95
CA PHE A 139 9.24 -1.57 -11.11
C PHE A 139 9.78 -2.99 -11.35
N TYR A 140 8.91 -3.96 -11.66
CA TYR A 140 9.37 -5.31 -11.98
C TYR A 140 10.08 -5.37 -13.33
N LEU A 141 9.60 -4.63 -14.32
CA LEU A 141 10.29 -4.49 -15.60
C LEU A 141 11.67 -3.84 -15.41
N LEU A 142 11.76 -2.81 -14.58
CA LEU A 142 12.99 -2.07 -14.32
C LEU A 142 13.91 -2.72 -13.26
N PHE A 143 13.48 -3.79 -12.59
CA PHE A 143 14.19 -4.34 -11.44
C PHE A 143 15.64 -4.74 -11.78
N GLY A 144 15.90 -5.24 -13.00
CA GLY A 144 17.26 -5.56 -13.44
C GLY A 144 18.21 -4.36 -13.40
N ILE A 145 17.73 -3.18 -13.79
CA ILE A 145 18.49 -1.91 -13.75
C ILE A 145 18.71 -1.48 -12.30
N PHE A 146 17.66 -1.47 -11.48
CA PHE A 146 17.77 -1.14 -10.05
C PHE A 146 18.76 -2.05 -9.33
N ARG A 147 18.68 -3.36 -9.57
CA ARG A 147 19.60 -4.36 -9.03
C ARG A 147 21.04 -4.04 -9.43
N TRP A 148 21.28 -3.86 -10.72
CA TRP A 148 22.63 -3.57 -11.25
C TRP A 148 23.21 -2.29 -10.65
N LEU A 149 22.42 -1.21 -10.57
CA LEU A 149 22.85 0.06 -9.96
C LEU A 149 23.28 -0.15 -8.50
N PHE A 150 22.43 -0.76 -7.67
CA PHE A 150 22.69 -0.95 -6.24
C PHE A 150 23.78 -1.99 -5.93
N GLN A 151 24.18 -2.81 -6.91
CA GLN A 151 25.36 -3.68 -6.80
C GLN A 151 26.66 -2.94 -7.14
N LYS A 152 26.60 -1.97 -8.07
CA LYS A 152 27.79 -1.30 -8.63
C LYS A 152 28.15 0.01 -7.92
N TYR A 153 27.15 0.76 -7.46
CA TYR A 153 27.35 2.10 -6.90
C TYR A 153 26.89 2.16 -5.44
N SER A 154 27.35 3.20 -4.71
CA SER A 154 26.96 3.42 -3.32
C SER A 154 25.45 3.57 -3.17
N SER A 155 24.86 2.78 -2.27
CA SER A 155 23.43 2.82 -1.96
C SER A 155 22.99 4.19 -1.41
N HIS A 156 23.87 4.93 -0.73
CA HIS A 156 23.60 6.28 -0.22
C HIS A 156 23.42 7.29 -1.36
N PHE A 157 24.36 7.30 -2.33
CA PHE A 157 24.27 8.19 -3.49
C PHE A 157 23.09 7.83 -4.38
N LEU A 158 22.80 6.54 -4.56
CA LEU A 158 21.63 6.11 -5.33
C LEU A 158 20.32 6.50 -4.66
N LEU A 159 20.20 6.34 -3.35
CA LEU A 159 18.99 6.77 -2.61
C LEU A 159 18.77 8.28 -2.77
N LEU A 160 19.83 9.08 -2.59
CA LEU A 160 19.77 10.53 -2.80
C LEU A 160 19.40 10.87 -4.25
N GLY A 161 20.01 10.21 -5.23
CA GLY A 161 19.71 10.41 -6.65
C GLY A 161 18.26 10.12 -6.99
N PHE A 162 17.71 8.97 -6.55
CA PHE A 162 16.30 8.65 -6.76
C PHE A 162 15.35 9.58 -6.03
N PHE A 163 15.73 10.09 -4.85
CA PHE A 163 14.98 11.12 -4.14
C PHE A 163 14.93 12.44 -4.94
N LEU A 164 16.08 12.93 -5.42
CA LEU A 164 16.15 14.15 -6.21
C LEU A 164 15.37 14.01 -7.53
N ILE A 165 15.50 12.88 -8.22
CA ILE A 165 14.74 12.59 -9.44
C ILE A 165 13.23 12.62 -9.15
N ASN A 166 12.78 12.04 -8.03
CA ASN A 166 11.37 12.04 -7.65
C ASN A 166 10.86 13.45 -7.37
N VAL A 167 11.64 14.28 -6.66
CA VAL A 167 11.28 15.68 -6.36
C VAL A 167 11.22 16.52 -7.64
N LEU A 168 12.20 16.38 -8.53
CA LEU A 168 12.22 17.07 -9.82
C LEU A 168 11.04 16.67 -10.70
N PHE A 169 10.70 15.37 -10.70
CA PHE A 169 9.53 14.87 -11.41
C PHE A 169 8.23 15.50 -10.89
N MET A 170 8.04 15.54 -9.56
CA MET A 170 6.89 16.19 -8.93
C MET A 170 6.79 17.70 -9.24
N LYS A 171 7.94 18.36 -9.49
CA LYS A 171 8.01 19.81 -9.72
C LYS A 171 7.78 20.20 -11.18
N TYR A 172 8.24 19.39 -12.13
CA TYR A 172 8.34 19.79 -13.53
C TYR A 172 7.56 18.91 -14.50
N VAL A 173 7.13 17.71 -14.10
CA VAL A 173 6.50 16.76 -15.02
C VAL A 173 5.00 16.66 -14.75
N TYR A 174 4.22 17.06 -15.75
CA TYR A 174 2.76 17.07 -15.68
C TYR A 174 2.17 16.40 -16.94
N PHE A 175 1.54 15.24 -16.75
CA PHE A 175 0.77 14.56 -17.79
C PHE A 175 -0.29 13.68 -17.14
N SER A 176 -1.31 13.29 -17.92
CA SER A 176 -2.34 12.35 -17.44
C SER A 176 -1.69 11.05 -17.00
N TYR A 177 -2.01 10.58 -15.79
CA TYR A 177 -1.42 9.38 -15.19
C TYR A 177 0.03 9.51 -14.67
N ALA A 178 0.53 10.75 -14.48
CA ALA A 178 1.81 10.97 -13.78
C ALA A 178 1.79 10.42 -12.33
N ASP A 179 0.61 10.37 -11.70
CA ASP A 179 0.33 9.80 -10.37
C ASP A 179 0.56 8.29 -10.26
N ARG A 180 0.81 7.59 -11.39
CA ARG A 180 1.11 6.15 -11.42
C ARG A 180 2.33 5.81 -12.27
N PHE A 181 3.13 6.82 -12.62
CA PHE A 181 4.41 6.62 -13.28
C PHE A 181 5.49 6.25 -12.25
N PHE A 182 6.38 5.31 -12.58
CA PHE A 182 7.33 4.77 -11.60
C PHE A 182 8.23 5.84 -10.94
N ILE A 183 8.56 6.92 -11.66
CA ILE A 183 9.41 8.00 -11.13
C ILE A 183 8.74 8.72 -9.94
N GLN A 184 7.41 8.85 -9.95
CA GLN A 184 6.65 9.44 -8.85
C GLN A 184 6.87 8.70 -7.52
N TYR A 185 7.31 7.44 -7.57
CA TYR A 185 7.52 6.58 -6.41
C TYR A 185 8.91 5.96 -6.34
N SER A 186 9.87 6.40 -7.17
CA SER A 186 11.19 5.76 -7.26
C SER A 186 11.94 5.77 -5.93
N THR A 187 11.77 6.83 -5.14
CA THR A 187 12.33 6.96 -3.79
C THR A 187 11.97 5.77 -2.91
N PHE A 188 10.70 5.33 -2.90
CA PHE A 188 10.23 4.31 -1.97
C PHE A 188 10.75 2.92 -2.36
N PHE A 189 10.78 2.61 -3.65
CA PHE A 189 11.39 1.38 -4.13
C PHE A 189 12.89 1.36 -3.84
N ALA A 190 13.61 2.45 -4.18
CA ALA A 190 15.03 2.62 -3.88
C ALA A 190 15.35 2.55 -2.38
N LEU A 191 14.48 3.09 -1.52
CA LEU A 191 14.58 2.98 -0.07
C LEU A 191 14.51 1.51 0.37
N GLY A 192 13.66 0.71 -0.26
CA GLY A 192 13.61 -0.74 -0.04
C GLY A 192 14.94 -1.44 -0.37
N LEU A 193 15.55 -1.09 -1.51
CA LEU A 193 16.86 -1.62 -1.91
C LEU A 193 17.96 -1.15 -0.94
N TYR A 194 17.95 0.13 -0.55
CA TYR A 194 18.86 0.68 0.44
C TYR A 194 18.77 -0.06 1.78
N PHE A 195 17.55 -0.36 2.23
CA PHE A 195 17.31 -1.13 3.45
C PHE A 195 17.86 -2.55 3.36
N ALA A 196 17.75 -3.18 2.19
CA ALA A 196 18.29 -4.52 1.96
C ALA A 196 19.82 -4.52 1.95
N VAL A 197 20.46 -3.52 1.33
CA VAL A 197 21.93 -3.38 1.31
C VAL A 197 22.48 -3.20 2.73
N ASN A 198 21.85 -2.32 3.51
CA ASN A 198 22.31 -1.90 4.84
C ASN A 198 21.55 -2.60 5.99
N TYR A 199 21.03 -3.81 5.76
CA TYR A 199 20.05 -4.47 6.63
C TYR A 199 20.48 -4.58 8.09
N GLN A 200 21.73 -4.98 8.36
CA GLN A 200 22.22 -5.17 9.73
C GLN A 200 22.27 -3.86 10.50
N ASN A 201 22.88 -2.82 9.92
CA ASN A 201 22.99 -1.50 10.55
C ASN A 201 21.59 -0.90 10.84
N ILE A 202 20.68 -1.04 9.89
CA ILE A 202 19.31 -0.55 10.05
C ILE A 202 18.58 -1.30 11.16
N LYS A 203 18.72 -2.62 11.22
CA LYS A 203 18.13 -3.44 12.27
C LYS A 203 18.64 -3.03 13.65
N GLU A 204 19.93 -2.74 13.78
CA GLU A 204 20.54 -2.32 15.03
C GLU A 204 20.06 -0.94 15.49
N VAL A 205 19.94 0.03 14.57
CA VAL A 205 19.52 1.40 14.88
C VAL A 205 18.01 1.46 15.15
N LEU A 206 17.20 0.87 14.27
CA LEU A 206 15.74 0.97 14.34
C LEU A 206 15.10 -0.06 15.29
N GLY A 207 15.83 -1.10 15.69
CA GLY A 207 15.35 -2.10 16.66
C GLY A 207 15.33 -1.61 18.11
N ARG A 208 15.70 -0.34 18.37
CA ARG A 208 15.76 0.25 19.71
C ARG A 208 14.43 0.92 20.06
N PHE A 209 13.92 0.70 21.27
CA PHE A 209 12.67 1.32 21.72
C PHE A 209 12.68 2.85 21.66
N GLN A 210 13.81 3.48 22.01
CA GLN A 210 13.99 4.93 21.92
C GLN A 210 13.87 5.47 20.49
N ALA A 211 14.36 4.72 19.49
CA ALA A 211 14.22 5.09 18.09
C ALA A 211 12.74 5.09 17.69
N VAL A 212 11.96 4.11 18.15
CA VAL A 212 10.51 4.06 17.89
C VAL A 212 9.78 5.23 18.52
N LEU A 213 10.11 5.63 19.75
CA LEU A 213 9.50 6.79 20.40
C LEU A 213 9.78 8.10 19.63
N LEU A 214 11.04 8.34 19.25
CA LEU A 214 11.40 9.52 18.45
C LEU A 214 10.68 9.53 17.10
N LEU A 215 10.65 8.39 16.41
CA LEU A 215 9.94 8.23 15.15
C LEU A 215 8.43 8.40 15.30
N ALA A 216 7.84 7.97 16.42
CA ALA A 216 6.42 8.15 16.70
C ALA A 216 6.06 9.63 16.83
N VAL A 217 6.85 10.40 17.59
CA VAL A 217 6.63 11.85 17.75
C VAL A 217 6.75 12.56 16.41
N ALA A 218 7.82 12.28 15.65
CA ALA A 218 8.02 12.87 14.33
C ALA A 218 6.87 12.49 13.37
N TYR A 219 6.48 11.21 13.35
CA TYR A 219 5.40 10.70 12.50
C TYR A 219 4.07 11.37 12.83
N LEU A 220 3.72 11.48 14.12
CA LEU A 220 2.50 12.15 14.56
C LEU A 220 2.49 13.63 14.17
N ALA A 221 3.59 14.34 14.41
CA ALA A 221 3.72 15.75 14.04
C ALA A 221 3.53 15.96 12.53
N VAL A 222 4.22 15.19 11.69
CA VAL A 222 4.10 15.31 10.23
C VAL A 222 2.71 14.85 9.74
N SER A 223 2.10 13.85 10.39
CA SER A 223 0.71 13.43 10.09
C SER A 223 -0.29 14.55 10.35
N VAL A 224 -0.15 15.29 11.46
CA VAL A 224 -0.98 16.45 11.76
C VAL A 224 -0.81 17.54 10.70
N LEU A 225 0.44 17.84 10.30
CA LEU A 225 0.69 18.82 9.24
C LEU A 225 0.05 18.39 7.91
N LEU A 226 0.16 17.12 7.53
CA LEU A 226 -0.45 16.60 6.31
C LEU A 226 -1.98 16.66 6.36
N ALA A 227 -2.58 16.37 7.53
CA ALA A 227 -4.00 16.50 7.78
C ALA A 227 -4.49 17.94 7.65
N GLN A 228 -3.78 18.91 8.26
CA GLN A 228 -4.08 20.33 8.17
C GLN A 228 -3.98 20.86 6.74
N GLN A 229 -2.95 20.46 5.98
CA GLN A 229 -2.82 20.87 4.58
C GLN A 229 -3.94 20.28 3.71
N TYR A 230 -4.36 19.05 3.99
CA TYR A 230 -5.51 18.45 3.32
C TYR A 230 -6.81 19.17 3.64
N GLU A 231 -7.06 19.48 4.91
CA GLU A 231 -8.23 20.25 5.36
C GLU A 231 -8.30 21.62 4.69
N LYS A 232 -7.17 22.35 4.66
CA LYS A 232 -7.07 23.63 3.94
C LYS A 232 -7.44 23.49 2.47
N MET A 233 -6.90 22.48 1.79
CA MET A 233 -7.08 22.29 0.34
C MET A 233 -8.51 21.83 -0.03
N TYR A 234 -9.08 20.88 0.72
CA TYR A 234 -10.31 20.18 0.31
C TYR A 234 -11.55 20.54 1.12
N VAL A 235 -11.40 20.96 2.38
CA VAL A 235 -12.54 21.36 3.24
C VAL A 235 -12.71 22.88 3.21
N LEU A 236 -11.63 23.61 3.46
CA LEU A 236 -11.65 25.08 3.49
C LEU A 236 -11.49 25.72 2.10
N GLN A 237 -11.23 24.91 1.07
CA GLN A 237 -11.03 25.34 -0.33
C GLN A 237 -9.99 26.46 -0.50
N GLN A 238 -8.96 26.46 0.36
CA GLN A 238 -7.85 27.40 0.30
C GLN A 238 -6.81 26.96 -0.72
N GLY A 239 -6.17 27.92 -1.38
CA GLY A 239 -5.07 27.65 -2.30
C GLY A 239 -3.86 27.07 -1.58
N VAL A 240 -3.61 25.76 -1.75
CA VAL A 240 -2.42 25.07 -1.26
C VAL A 240 -1.50 24.75 -2.44
N ASN A 241 -0.21 25.05 -2.30
CA ASN A 241 0.77 24.71 -3.32
C ASN A 241 0.90 23.19 -3.45
N SER A 242 0.43 22.64 -4.57
CA SER A 242 0.38 21.18 -4.80
C SER A 242 1.76 20.53 -4.78
N PHE A 243 2.82 21.23 -5.20
CA PHE A 243 4.19 20.71 -5.11
C PHE A 243 4.62 20.57 -3.64
N LEU A 244 4.38 21.59 -2.81
CA LEU A 244 4.72 21.52 -1.37
C LEU A 244 3.91 20.46 -0.65
N TYR A 245 2.63 20.27 -1.01
CA TYR A 245 1.81 19.18 -0.48
C TYR A 245 2.39 17.80 -0.84
N ASN A 246 2.74 17.58 -2.10
CA ASN A 246 3.34 16.32 -2.55
C ASN A 246 4.73 16.09 -1.93
N LEU A 247 5.52 17.15 -1.74
CA LEU A 247 6.81 17.07 -1.06
C LEU A 247 6.64 16.70 0.42
N LEU A 248 5.68 17.31 1.11
CA LEU A 248 5.31 16.93 2.49
C LEU A 248 4.88 15.46 2.55
N TRP A 249 4.04 15.02 1.61
CA TRP A 249 3.62 13.62 1.51
C TRP A 249 4.78 12.65 1.24
N LEU A 250 5.78 13.05 0.44
CA LEU A 250 6.99 12.25 0.19
C LEU A 250 7.79 12.06 1.49
N PHE A 251 8.10 13.14 2.21
CA PHE A 251 8.80 13.06 3.49
C PHE A 251 8.02 12.28 4.54
N PHE A 252 6.72 12.57 4.66
CA PHE A 252 5.79 11.83 5.50
C PHE A 252 5.85 10.33 5.21
N SER A 253 5.80 9.93 3.94
CA SER A 253 5.78 8.52 3.54
C SER A 253 7.10 7.82 3.85
N VAL A 254 8.24 8.49 3.65
CA VAL A 254 9.56 7.96 4.06
C VAL A 254 9.60 7.76 5.58
N LEU A 255 9.19 8.78 6.35
CA LEU A 255 9.17 8.72 7.81
C LEU A 255 8.23 7.61 8.32
N ALA A 256 7.04 7.49 7.75
CA ALA A 256 6.07 6.45 8.09
C ALA A 256 6.63 5.05 7.79
N ILE A 257 7.30 4.86 6.64
CA ILE A 257 7.97 3.58 6.33
C ILE A 257 8.99 3.24 7.42
N VAL A 258 9.86 4.18 7.79
CA VAL A 258 10.90 3.97 8.81
C VAL A 258 10.27 3.68 10.18
N PHE A 259 9.22 4.40 10.55
CA PHE A 259 8.47 4.23 11.80
C PHE A 259 7.75 2.88 11.89
N TYR A 260 6.97 2.50 10.88
CA TYR A 260 6.25 1.23 10.92
C TYR A 260 7.17 0.02 10.74
N TYR A 261 8.30 0.17 10.04
CA TYR A 261 9.34 -0.86 10.00
C TYR A 261 10.04 -1.02 11.35
N SER A 262 10.31 0.06 12.09
CA SER A 262 10.89 -0.03 13.44
C SER A 262 9.93 -0.67 14.44
N ILE A 263 8.61 -0.39 14.35
CA ILE A 263 7.59 -1.13 15.10
C ILE A 263 7.64 -2.63 14.76
N ALA A 264 7.76 -2.99 13.48
CA ALA A 264 7.83 -4.38 13.06
C ALA A 264 9.05 -5.13 13.62
N LEU A 265 10.19 -4.44 13.75
CA LEU A 265 11.41 -4.97 14.39
C LEU A 265 11.21 -5.20 15.90
N LEU A 266 10.56 -4.28 16.62
CA LEU A 266 10.23 -4.50 18.03
C LEU A 266 9.25 -5.67 18.21
N LEU A 267 8.26 -5.76 17.32
CA LEU A 267 7.24 -6.80 17.38
C LEU A 267 7.83 -8.20 17.17
N GLN A 268 8.85 -8.33 16.31
CA GLN A 268 9.57 -9.58 16.11
C GLN A 268 10.06 -10.17 17.44
N ASN A 269 10.64 -9.33 18.29
CA ASN A 269 11.22 -9.72 19.58
C ASN A 269 10.20 -9.76 20.75
N SER A 270 8.93 -9.46 20.50
CA SER A 270 7.91 -9.42 21.56
C SER A 270 7.29 -10.78 21.86
N PRO A 271 6.67 -10.98 23.04
CA PRO A 271 5.99 -12.22 23.39
C PRO A 271 4.61 -12.38 22.74
N TRP A 272 4.18 -11.45 21.86
CA TRP A 272 2.80 -11.40 21.35
C TRP A 272 2.55 -12.36 20.19
N THR A 273 2.64 -13.66 20.46
CA THR A 273 2.54 -14.75 19.47
C THR A 273 1.22 -14.76 18.69
N ALA A 274 0.10 -14.47 19.35
CA ALA A 274 -1.21 -14.39 18.72
C ALA A 274 -1.28 -13.26 17.67
N LEU A 275 -0.80 -12.06 18.03
CA LEU A 275 -0.73 -10.93 17.10
C LEU A 275 0.22 -11.23 15.93
N LYS A 276 1.42 -11.75 16.21
CA LYS A 276 2.38 -12.15 15.18
C LYS A 276 1.78 -13.13 14.17
N SER A 277 1.10 -14.16 14.67
CA SER A 277 0.41 -15.16 13.84
C SER A 277 -0.70 -14.53 12.99
N PHE A 278 -1.51 -13.64 13.58
CA PHE A 278 -2.55 -12.91 12.87
C PHE A 278 -1.98 -12.02 11.74
N LEU A 279 -0.95 -11.22 12.05
CA LEU A 279 -0.30 -10.36 11.06
C LEU A 279 0.37 -11.16 9.94
N ALA A 280 1.02 -12.29 10.26
CA ALA A 280 1.60 -13.15 9.24
C ALA A 280 0.53 -13.71 8.27
N ARG A 281 -0.63 -14.12 8.79
CA ARG A 281 -1.76 -14.57 7.96
C ARG A 281 -2.33 -13.44 7.10
N LEU A 282 -2.42 -12.23 7.66
CA LEU A 282 -2.87 -11.04 6.94
C LEU A 282 -1.89 -10.68 5.81
N SER A 283 -0.59 -10.68 6.12
CA SER A 283 0.50 -10.41 5.19
C SER A 283 0.45 -11.31 3.96
N ASP A 284 0.25 -12.61 4.17
CA ASP A 284 0.12 -13.57 3.09
C ASP A 284 -1.11 -13.34 2.19
N GLY A 285 -2.21 -12.86 2.78
CA GLY A 285 -3.47 -12.59 2.08
C GLY A 285 -3.54 -11.19 1.49
N SER A 286 -2.57 -10.31 1.79
CA SER A 286 -2.62 -8.87 1.52
C SER A 286 -3.01 -8.51 0.09
N TYR A 287 -2.48 -9.22 -0.91
CA TYR A 287 -2.81 -8.94 -2.31
C TYR A 287 -4.26 -9.27 -2.68
N LEU A 288 -4.81 -10.36 -2.14
CA LEU A 288 -6.22 -10.70 -2.35
C LEU A 288 -7.14 -9.71 -1.61
N ILE A 289 -6.76 -9.30 -0.40
CA ILE A 289 -7.48 -8.27 0.37
C ILE A 289 -7.49 -6.97 -0.42
N TYR A 290 -6.34 -6.55 -0.93
CA TYR A 290 -6.21 -5.39 -1.80
C TYR A 290 -7.15 -5.45 -3.01
N LEU A 291 -7.23 -6.57 -3.73
CA LEU A 291 -8.09 -6.69 -4.92
C LEU A 291 -9.59 -6.73 -4.61
N SER A 292 -9.98 -7.24 -3.44
CA SER A 292 -11.38 -7.58 -3.12
C SER A 292 -12.09 -6.59 -2.20
N HIS A 293 -11.37 -5.86 -1.34
CA HIS A 293 -11.99 -4.98 -0.34
C HIS A 293 -12.93 -3.91 -0.94
N PRO A 294 -12.69 -3.34 -2.14
CA PRO A 294 -13.58 -2.34 -2.71
C PRO A 294 -14.92 -2.92 -3.12
N LEU A 295 -14.99 -4.22 -3.42
CA LEU A 295 -16.26 -4.88 -3.71
C LEU A 295 -17.19 -4.80 -2.50
N VAL A 296 -16.68 -5.14 -1.32
CA VAL A 296 -17.46 -5.07 -0.08
C VAL A 296 -17.78 -3.62 0.28
N LEU A 297 -16.82 -2.72 0.11
CA LEU A 297 -17.05 -1.29 0.34
C LEU A 297 -18.16 -0.72 -0.56
N MET A 298 -18.22 -1.13 -1.84
CA MET A 298 -19.29 -0.74 -2.77
C MET A 298 -20.67 -1.32 -2.40
N LEU A 299 -20.69 -2.43 -1.64
CA LEU A 299 -21.93 -3.06 -1.16
C LEU A 299 -22.35 -2.53 0.21
N ALA A 300 -21.43 -1.96 1.00
CA ALA A 300 -21.69 -1.51 2.36
C ALA A 300 -22.88 -0.55 2.47
N PRO A 301 -23.07 0.47 1.61
CA PRO A 301 -24.22 1.38 1.68
C PRO A 301 -25.59 0.71 1.47
N ARG A 302 -25.63 -0.52 0.92
CA ARG A 302 -26.88 -1.28 0.74
C ARG A 302 -27.31 -2.03 2.00
N VAL A 303 -26.34 -2.36 2.86
CA VAL A 303 -26.56 -3.10 4.10
C VAL A 303 -26.62 -2.14 5.28
N ILE A 304 -25.72 -1.17 5.30
CA ILE A 304 -25.58 -0.15 6.33
C ILE A 304 -26.13 1.14 5.74
N LYS A 305 -27.41 1.40 5.99
CA LYS A 305 -28.09 2.61 5.52
C LYS A 305 -27.88 3.73 6.53
N ALA A 306 -27.40 4.89 6.06
CA ALA A 306 -27.19 6.07 6.90
C ALA A 306 -28.45 6.52 7.65
N GLU A 307 -29.64 6.32 7.05
CA GLU A 307 -30.94 6.60 7.68
C GLU A 307 -31.17 5.84 8.99
N HIS A 308 -30.62 4.64 9.12
CA HIS A 308 -30.82 3.78 10.29
C HIS A 308 -29.70 3.95 11.34
N ILE A 309 -28.54 4.46 10.92
CA ILE A 309 -27.35 4.65 11.76
C ILE A 309 -26.83 6.07 11.51
N PRO A 310 -27.45 7.10 12.13
CA PRO A 310 -27.11 8.50 11.88
C PRO A 310 -25.78 8.91 12.48
N SER A 311 -25.27 8.18 13.48
CA SER A 311 -23.94 8.43 14.05
C SER A 311 -22.86 8.07 13.05
N THR A 312 -22.11 9.07 12.57
CA THR A 312 -20.97 8.90 11.64
C THR A 312 -19.96 7.87 12.15
N ALA A 313 -19.63 7.93 13.45
CA ALA A 313 -18.66 7.01 14.07
C ALA A 313 -19.18 5.57 14.07
N LEU A 314 -20.45 5.35 14.41
CA LEU A 314 -21.05 4.02 14.39
C LEU A 314 -21.19 3.50 12.96
N HIS A 315 -21.60 4.35 12.01
CA HIS A 315 -21.69 4.02 10.59
C HIS A 315 -20.33 3.57 10.03
N PHE A 316 -19.26 4.28 10.40
CA PHE A 316 -17.88 3.90 10.07
C PHE A 316 -17.50 2.56 10.69
N LEU A 317 -17.73 2.35 11.99
CA LEU A 317 -17.38 1.10 12.66
C LEU A 317 -18.11 -0.10 12.06
N CYS A 318 -19.42 0.02 11.79
CA CYS A 318 -20.18 -1.01 11.10
C CYS A 318 -19.60 -1.31 9.72
N THR A 319 -19.23 -0.27 8.95
CA THR A 319 -18.65 -0.44 7.61
C THR A 319 -17.29 -1.13 7.68
N LEU A 320 -16.44 -0.74 8.64
CA LEU A 320 -15.13 -1.35 8.87
C LEU A 320 -15.26 -2.83 9.26
N VAL A 321 -16.17 -3.13 10.19
CA VAL A 321 -16.46 -4.51 10.63
C VAL A 321 -17.01 -5.34 9.47
N LEU A 322 -17.89 -4.79 8.63
CA LEU A 322 -18.39 -5.49 7.45
C LEU A 322 -17.26 -5.80 6.46
N VAL A 323 -16.41 -4.83 6.16
CA VAL A 323 -15.29 -5.01 5.22
C VAL A 323 -14.28 -6.02 5.76
N LEU A 324 -13.77 -5.84 6.98
CA LEU A 324 -12.79 -6.76 7.56
C LEU A 324 -13.40 -8.15 7.87
N GLY A 325 -14.63 -8.18 8.37
CA GLY A 325 -15.35 -9.40 8.75
C GLY A 325 -15.78 -10.26 7.56
N THR A 326 -15.79 -9.73 6.34
CA THR A 326 -16.08 -10.50 5.12
C THR A 326 -14.80 -10.82 4.34
N VAL A 327 -13.95 -9.82 4.09
CA VAL A 327 -12.76 -9.96 3.25
C VAL A 327 -11.72 -10.86 3.92
N LEU A 328 -11.45 -10.66 5.22
CA LEU A 328 -10.42 -11.46 5.90
C LEU A 328 -10.79 -12.94 5.97
N PRO A 329 -11.98 -13.34 6.44
CA PRO A 329 -12.35 -14.75 6.46
C PRO A 329 -12.41 -15.37 5.07
N ALA A 330 -12.93 -14.66 4.07
CA ALA A 330 -12.99 -15.16 2.69
C ALA A 330 -11.58 -15.46 2.12
N VAL A 331 -10.63 -14.55 2.34
CA VAL A 331 -9.25 -14.74 1.89
C VAL A 331 -8.57 -15.89 2.65
N LEU A 332 -8.75 -15.99 3.96
CA LEU A 332 -8.19 -17.08 4.76
C LEU A 332 -8.77 -18.43 4.35
N PHE A 333 -10.09 -18.49 4.09
CA PHE A 333 -10.77 -19.69 3.62
C PHE A 333 -10.27 -20.12 2.24
N TYR A 334 -10.22 -19.20 1.27
CA TYR A 334 -9.69 -19.47 -0.08
C TYR A 334 -8.27 -20.03 -0.03
N ARG A 335 -7.40 -19.46 0.82
CA ARG A 335 -6.03 -19.95 0.97
C ARG A 335 -5.96 -21.35 1.57
N SER A 336 -6.76 -21.63 2.59
CA SER A 336 -6.86 -22.97 3.20
C SER A 336 -7.35 -24.01 2.18
N LEU A 337 -8.34 -23.66 1.36
CA LEU A 337 -8.84 -24.52 0.30
C LEU A 337 -7.77 -24.77 -0.77
N LYS A 338 -7.10 -23.70 -1.24
CA LYS A 338 -6.04 -23.79 -2.23
C LYS A 338 -4.86 -24.66 -1.76
N SER A 339 -4.45 -24.54 -0.49
CA SER A 339 -3.35 -25.38 0.03
C SER A 339 -3.74 -26.85 0.08
N LYS A 340 -5.00 -27.18 0.43
CA LYS A 340 -5.50 -28.56 0.45
C LYS A 340 -5.61 -29.17 -0.95
N LEU A 341 -6.00 -28.38 -1.95
CA LEU A 341 -6.09 -28.82 -3.34
C LEU A 341 -4.69 -29.10 -3.93
N LEU A 342 -3.73 -28.21 -3.68
CA LEU A 342 -2.36 -28.37 -4.14
C LEU A 342 -1.56 -29.43 -3.39
N SER A 343 -1.99 -29.86 -2.20
CA SER A 343 -1.38 -30.99 -1.50
C SER A 343 -1.93 -32.36 -1.94
N LYS A 344 -3.01 -32.37 -2.73
CA LYS A 344 -3.66 -33.57 -3.26
C LYS A 344 -3.37 -33.83 -4.74
N ALA A 345 -2.78 -32.85 -5.43
CA ALA A 345 -2.28 -32.93 -6.80
C ALA A 345 -0.76 -33.04 -6.77
#